data_AF-A0A5B7CR28-F1
#
_entry.id   AF-A0A5B7CR28-F1
#
_cell.length_a   1.000
_cell.length_b   1.000
_cell.length_c   1.000
_cell.angle_alpha   90.00
_cell.angle_beta   90.00
_cell.angle_gamma   90.00
#
_symmetry.space_group_name_H-M   'P 1'
#
loop_
_entity.id
_entity.type
_entity.pdbx_description
1 polymer ?
#
loop_
_entity_poly.entity_id
_entity_poly.type
_entity_poly.pdbx_seq_one_letter_code
_entity_poly.pdbx_strand_id
1 'polypeptide(L)'
;MPNIFYLFLTSNPSTYAVTLSSPLGSSNHNLISVSCPISPIPPQDPPRQRSVWNLDSYPSKQELNSSWESEQCNNMQPKQA
;
A
#
# COMPACT_ATOMS: atom_id res chain seq x y z
N MET A 1 4.16 -33.56 7.02
CA MET A 1 2.75 -33.26 6.67
C MET A 1 2.68 -31.85 6.13
N PRO A 2 2.00 -31.60 5.01
CA PRO A 2 1.86 -30.23 4.50
C PRO A 2 0.94 -29.45 5.45
N ASN A 3 1.53 -28.51 6.19
CA ASN A 3 0.83 -27.62 7.11
C ASN A 3 0.35 -26.40 6.31
N ILE A 4 -0.77 -26.57 5.62
CA ILE A 4 -1.27 -25.58 4.67
C ILE A 4 -2.21 -24.63 5.41
N PHE A 5 -1.71 -23.44 5.76
CA PHE A 5 -2.53 -22.30 6.18
C PHE A 5 -2.55 -21.25 5.07
N TYR A 6 -3.66 -21.19 4.33
CA TYR A 6 -3.94 -20.08 3.43
C TYR A 6 -5.24 -19.40 3.85
N LEU A 7 -5.22 -18.07 3.91
CA LEU A 7 -6.39 -17.25 4.23
C LEU A 7 -6.67 -16.32 3.05
N PHE A 8 -7.85 -16.49 2.45
CA PHE A 8 -8.38 -15.60 1.43
C PHE A 8 -9.63 -14.91 1.98
N LEU A 9 -9.60 -13.58 2.08
CA LEU A 9 -10.68 -12.75 2.59
C LEU A 9 -11.21 -11.87 1.45
N THR A 10 -12.52 -11.92 1.21
CA THR A 10 -13.20 -11.09 0.21
C THR A 10 -14.56 -10.65 0.75
N SER A 11 -14.96 -9.42 0.44
CA SER A 11 -16.27 -8.88 0.82
C SER A 11 -17.41 -9.40 -0.06
N ASN A 12 -17.10 -9.94 -1.25
CA ASN A 12 -18.07 -10.51 -2.16
C ASN A 12 -17.54 -11.85 -2.72
N PRO A 13 -17.68 -12.97 -1.99
CA PRO A 13 -17.15 -14.25 -2.41
C PRO A 13 -17.80 -14.80 -3.69
N SER A 14 -19.05 -14.41 -3.98
CA SER A 14 -19.78 -14.90 -5.14
C SER A 14 -19.18 -14.45 -6.47
N THR A 15 -18.41 -13.36 -6.46
CA THR A 15 -17.78 -12.84 -7.67
C THR A 15 -16.44 -13.47 -7.97
N TYR A 16 -15.90 -14.38 -7.15
CA TYR A 16 -14.57 -14.95 -7.39
C TYR A 16 -14.65 -16.46 -7.56
N ALA A 17 -13.92 -16.98 -8.54
CA ALA A 17 -13.66 -18.40 -8.63
C ALA A 17 -12.29 -18.70 -8.04
N VAL A 18 -12.23 -19.59 -7.04
CA VAL A 18 -10.98 -19.99 -6.39
C VAL A 18 -10.68 -21.43 -6.76
N THR A 19 -9.46 -21.69 -7.24
CA THR A 19 -8.97 -23.03 -7.56
C THR A 19 -7.67 -23.32 -6.83
N LEU A 20 -7.59 -24.49 -6.21
CA LEU A 20 -6.35 -25.04 -5.68
C LEU A 20 -5.66 -25.85 -6.77
N SER A 21 -4.37 -25.63 -6.97
CA SER A 21 -3.54 -26.41 -7.89
C SER A 21 -2.31 -26.96 -7.19
N SER A 22 -1.72 -27.98 -7.81
CA SER A 22 -0.51 -28.62 -7.31
C SER A 22 0.61 -27.60 -7.09
N PRO A 23 1.55 -27.86 -6.17
CA PRO A 23 2.68 -26.98 -5.98
C PRO A 23 3.46 -26.77 -7.27
N LEU A 24 3.89 -25.54 -7.50
CA LEU A 24 4.76 -25.24 -8.63
C LEU A 24 6.20 -25.62 -8.26
N GLY A 25 6.80 -26.53 -9.04
CA GLY A 25 8.18 -26.96 -8.83
C GLY A 25 8.36 -27.85 -7.60
N SER A 26 9.41 -27.59 -6.81
CA SER A 26 9.77 -28.40 -5.62
C SER A 26 9.09 -27.95 -4.33
N SER A 27 8.20 -26.96 -4.39
CA SER A 27 7.47 -26.49 -3.22
C SER A 27 6.55 -27.58 -2.67
N ASN A 28 6.37 -27.63 -1.35
CA ASN A 28 5.38 -28.48 -0.69
C ASN A 28 4.04 -27.74 -0.49
N HIS A 29 3.88 -26.58 -1.11
CA HIS A 29 2.77 -25.65 -0.95
C HIS A 29 1.88 -25.63 -2.18
N ASN A 30 0.61 -26.01 -2.02
CA ASN A 30 -0.39 -25.91 -3.08
C ASN A 30 -0.59 -24.45 -3.47
N LEU A 31 -0.80 -24.18 -4.75
CA LEU A 31 -1.10 -22.84 -5.24
C LEU A 31 -2.59 -22.56 -5.10
N ILE A 32 -2.94 -21.33 -4.70
CA ILE A 32 -4.30 -20.81 -4.80
C ILE A 32 -4.34 -19.84 -5.96
N SER A 33 -5.15 -20.15 -6.96
CA SER A 33 -5.45 -19.25 -8.07
C SER A 33 -6.85 -18.69 -7.88
N VAL A 34 -6.99 -17.38 -8.04
CA VAL A 34 -8.26 -16.66 -7.92
C VAL A 34 -8.54 -16.00 -9.26
N SER A 35 -9.67 -16.33 -9.87
CA SER A 35 -10.15 -15.70 -11.10
C SER A 35 -11.20 -14.64 -10.76
N CYS A 36 -10.99 -13.45 -11.31
CA CYS A 36 -11.83 -12.28 -11.11
C CYS A 36 -12.58 -12.01 -12.43
N PRO A 37 -13.92 -12.11 -12.48
CA PRO A 37 -14.74 -11.85 -13.66
C PRO A 37 -14.92 -10.35 -13.94
N ILE A 38 -14.26 -9.48 -13.17
CA ILE A 38 -14.36 -8.04 -13.35
C ILE A 38 -13.46 -7.66 -14.54
N SER A 39 -14.08 -7.46 -15.70
CA SER A 39 -13.46 -6.66 -16.77
C SER A 39 -13.08 -5.31 -16.16
N PRO A 40 -11.85 -4.78 -16.37
CA PRO A 40 -11.46 -3.51 -15.78
C PRO A 40 -12.49 -2.46 -16.21
N ILE A 41 -13.27 -1.97 -15.26
CA ILE A 41 -14.15 -0.83 -15.48
C ILE A 41 -13.17 0.32 -15.74
N PRO A 42 -13.17 0.92 -16.94
CA PRO A 42 -12.36 2.10 -17.17
C PRO A 42 -12.71 3.11 -16.08
N PRO A 43 -11.73 3.70 -15.38
CA PRO A 43 -12.03 4.72 -14.39
C PRO A 43 -12.91 5.78 -15.06
N GLN A 44 -14.13 5.97 -14.53
CA GLN A 44 -15.12 6.90 -15.11
C GLN A 44 -14.64 8.35 -15.00
N ASP A 45 -13.77 8.63 -14.03
CA ASP A 45 -13.10 9.92 -13.89
C ASP A 45 -11.70 9.86 -14.51
N PRO A 46 -11.24 10.94 -15.18
CA PRO A 46 -9.82 11.08 -15.46
C PRO A 46 -9.05 10.89 -14.15
N PRO A 47 -7.90 10.20 -14.16
CA PRO A 47 -7.16 9.92 -12.94
C PRO A 47 -6.94 11.25 -12.22
N ARG A 48 -7.63 11.47 -11.09
CA ARG A 48 -7.26 12.50 -10.13
C ARG A 48 -5.76 12.33 -9.96
N GLN A 49 -5.00 13.37 -10.27
CA GLN A 49 -3.54 13.33 -10.30
C GLN A 49 -3.06 12.54 -9.08
N ARG A 50 -2.58 11.32 -9.32
CA ARG A 50 -1.98 10.54 -8.24
C ARG A 50 -0.68 11.25 -7.97
N SER A 51 -0.62 12.00 -6.87
CA SER A 51 0.63 12.52 -6.36
C SER A 51 1.56 11.32 -6.14
N VAL A 52 2.53 11.16 -7.03
CA VAL A 52 3.58 10.17 -6.89
C VAL A 52 4.49 10.72 -5.79
N TRP A 53 4.47 10.09 -4.63
CA TRP A 53 5.44 10.38 -3.58
C TRP A 53 6.79 9.81 -4.02
N ASN A 54 7.61 10.64 -4.67
CA ASN A 54 9.00 10.29 -4.95
C ASN A 54 9.73 10.20 -3.61
N LEU A 55 10.37 9.05 -3.34
CA LEU A 55 11.17 8.85 -2.13
C LEU A 55 12.37 9.83 -2.08
N ASP A 56 12.77 10.36 -3.23
CA ASP A 56 13.83 11.37 -3.35
C ASP A 56 13.41 12.75 -2.82
N SER A 57 12.13 12.94 -2.51
CA SER A 57 11.60 14.18 -1.92
C SER A 57 11.55 14.14 -0.39
N TYR A 58 12.00 13.06 0.26
CA TYR A 58 12.17 13.07 1.71
C TYR A 58 13.33 14.00 2.06
N PRO A 59 13.11 15.08 2.83
CA PRO A 59 14.19 15.92 3.30
C PRO A 59 15.17 15.06 4.09
N SER A 60 16.46 15.25 3.83
CA SER A 60 17.52 14.57 4.58
C SER A 60 17.32 14.83 6.08
N LYS A 61 17.78 13.93 6.96
CA LYS A 61 17.63 14.12 8.42
C LYS A 61 18.16 15.47 8.92
N GLN A 62 19.14 16.05 8.23
CA GLN A 62 19.67 17.38 8.56
C GLN A 62 18.65 18.49 8.30
N GLU A 63 17.89 18.40 7.21
CA GLU A 63 16.91 19.39 6.79
C GLU A 63 15.65 19.37 7.70
N LEU A 64 15.24 18.18 8.14
CA LEU A 64 14.19 18.05 9.16
C LEU A 64 14.58 18.75 10.47
N ASN A 65 15.81 18.57 10.93
CA ASN A 65 16.26 19.18 12.17
C ASN A 65 16.26 20.71 12.08
N SER A 66 16.74 21.27 10.95
CA SER A 66 16.70 22.72 10.73
C SER A 66 15.28 23.29 10.62
N SER A 67 14.33 22.53 10.08
CA SER A 67 12.93 22.96 9.97
C SER A 67 12.26 23.08 11.34
N TRP A 68 12.43 22.07 12.21
CA TRP A 68 11.90 22.11 13.57
C TRP A 68 12.56 23.19 14.41
N GLU A 69 13.88 23.40 14.29
CA GLU A 69 14.60 24.47 15.01
C GLU A 69 14.13 25.87 14.58
N SER A 70 13.86 26.06 13.28
CA SER A 70 13.34 27.34 12.77
C SER A 70 11.93 27.64 13.30
N GLU A 71 11.05 26.63 13.37
CA GLU A 71 9.71 26.79 13.96
C GLU A 71 9.77 27.13 15.46
N GLN A 72 10.68 26.51 16.22
CA GLN A 72 10.87 26.85 17.64
C GLN A 72 11.37 28.29 17.83
N CYS A 73 12.30 28.75 17.00
CA CYS A 73 12.78 30.14 17.03
C CYS A 73 11.67 31.16 16.75
N ASN A 74 10.78 30.88 15.78
CA ASN A 74 9.65 31.77 15.46
C ASN A 74 8.60 31.81 16.57
N ASN A 75 8.43 30.70 17.31
CA ASN A 75 7.46 30.60 18.39
C ASN A 75 7.94 31.19 19.74
N MET A 76 9.23 31.52 19.87
CA MET A 76 9.78 32.21 21.05
C MET A 76 9.77 33.75 20.96
N GLN A 77 9.22 34.34 19.89
CA GLN A 77 9.06 35.80 19.86
C GLN A 77 8.08 36.26 20.95
N PRO A 78 8.46 37.21 21.84
CA PRO A 78 7.56 37.69 22.87
C PRO A 78 6.35 38.36 22.21
N LYS A 79 5.14 37.90 22.57
CA LYS A 79 3.92 38.64 22.29
C LYS A 79 4.05 40.02 22.95
N GLN A 80 4.05 41.08 22.14
CA GLN A 80 3.97 42.44 22.65
C GLN A 80 2.64 42.56 23.41
N ALA A 81 2.73 42.99 24.67
CA ALA A 81 1.60 43.19 25.58
C ALA A 81 0.89 44.52 25.31
#